data_AF-A0A975NJN5-F1
#
_entry.id   AF-A0A975NJN5-F1
#
_cell.length_a   1.000
_cell.length_b   1.000
_cell.length_c   1.000
_cell.angle_alpha   90.00
_cell.angle_beta   90.00
_cell.angle_gamma   90.00
#
_symmetry.space_group_name_H-M   'P 1'
#
loop_
_entity.id
_entity.type
_entity.pdbx_description
1 polymer ?
#
loop_
_entity_poly.entity_id
_entity_poly.type
_entity_poly.pdbx_seq_one_letter_code
_entity_poly.pdbx_strand_id
1 'polypeptide(L)'
;MTAKFQRAWAKASRANLAGTVGFLLALSASHSALAALASPEQRKACTPDVYRLCPGEIPNVRAITNCLRRQKASLSEACRAVFEQ
;
A
#
# COMPACT_ATOMS: atom_id res chain seq x y z
N MET A 1 -21.02 7.84 16.54
CA MET A 1 -20.70 9.06 15.76
C MET A 1 -20.18 10.13 16.71
N THR A 2 -19.11 10.83 16.30
CA THR A 2 -18.61 12.14 16.77
C THR A 2 -18.33 12.36 18.26
N ALA A 3 -17.04 12.43 18.66
CA ALA A 3 -16.54 13.41 19.65
C ALA A 3 -15.04 13.24 20.00
N LYS A 4 -14.05 13.62 19.16
CA LYS A 4 -12.66 13.93 19.61
C LYS A 4 -11.93 15.00 18.76
N PHE A 5 -12.68 15.84 18.04
CA PHE A 5 -12.19 16.82 17.04
C PHE A 5 -11.57 18.12 17.64
N GLN A 6 -11.07 18.10 18.88
CA GLN A 6 -10.83 19.35 19.63
C GLN A 6 -9.54 19.37 20.47
N ARG A 7 -8.77 18.28 20.58
CA ARG A 7 -7.61 18.22 21.51
C ARG A 7 -6.24 18.46 20.87
N ALA A 8 -6.19 18.64 19.55
CA ALA A 8 -4.94 18.91 18.84
C ALA A 8 -4.52 20.39 18.83
N TRP A 9 -5.43 21.32 19.16
CA TRP A 9 -5.21 22.76 18.98
C TRP A 9 -4.58 23.49 20.18
N ALA A 10 -4.46 22.86 21.36
CA ALA A 10 -3.99 23.53 22.58
C ALA A 10 -2.46 23.51 22.79
N LYS A 11 -1.68 22.83 21.94
CA LYS A 11 -0.22 22.72 22.05
C LYS A 11 0.55 23.75 21.20
N ALA A 12 -0.16 24.64 20.51
CA ALA A 12 0.39 25.53 19.50
C ALA A 12 0.67 26.97 19.99
N SER A 13 0.68 27.26 21.30
CA SER A 13 0.67 28.67 21.76
C SER A 13 1.63 29.05 22.89
N ARG A 14 2.59 28.21 23.29
CA ARG A 14 3.52 28.61 24.35
C ARG A 14 4.95 28.15 24.10
N ALA A 15 5.79 29.14 23.82
CA ALA A 15 7.21 29.19 24.14
C ALA A 15 8.13 28.23 23.37
N ASN A 16 8.84 28.76 22.35
CA ASN A 16 10.20 29.27 22.60
C ASN A 16 10.85 29.74 21.29
N LEU A 17 11.08 31.04 21.27
CA LEU A 17 11.76 31.85 20.27
C LEU A 17 13.28 31.61 20.37
N ALA A 18 13.79 30.42 19.99
CA ALA A 18 15.24 30.11 20.14
C ALA A 18 15.78 28.99 19.23
N GLY A 19 15.36 28.86 17.98
CA GLY A 19 15.81 27.72 17.15
C GLY A 19 15.68 27.88 15.65
N THR A 20 16.16 28.99 15.08
CA THR A 20 16.17 29.24 13.62
C THR A 20 17.04 28.27 12.79
N VAL A 21 17.71 27.28 13.42
CA VAL A 21 18.56 26.27 12.75
C VAL A 21 17.84 24.93 12.53
N GLY A 22 16.70 24.68 13.18
CA GLY A 22 15.97 23.39 13.07
C GLY A 22 14.96 23.29 11.91
N PHE A 23 14.72 24.38 11.17
CA PHE A 23 13.62 24.48 10.22
C PHE A 23 13.89 23.85 8.84
N LEU A 24 15.15 23.51 8.53
CA LEU A 24 15.53 22.95 7.22
C LEU A 24 15.52 21.40 7.16
N LEU A 25 15.42 20.69 8.29
CA LEU A 25 15.45 19.22 8.31
C LEU A 25 14.07 18.53 8.34
N ALA A 26 12.97 19.27 8.43
CA ALA A 26 11.64 18.69 8.63
C ALA A 26 10.79 18.53 7.35
N LEU A 27 11.35 18.78 6.16
CA LEU A 27 10.59 18.84 4.91
C LEU A 27 10.84 17.66 3.93
N SER A 28 11.31 16.51 4.40
CA SER A 28 11.68 15.39 3.51
C SER A 28 11.05 14.03 3.83
N ALA A 29 9.96 13.99 4.61
CA ALA A 29 9.23 12.76 4.91
C ALA A 29 7.84 12.71 4.25
N SER A 30 7.73 13.14 2.99
CA SER A 30 6.57 12.82 2.15
C SER A 30 6.87 11.54 1.35
N HIS A 31 6.90 10.39 2.02
CA HIS A 31 6.96 9.12 1.32
C HIS A 31 5.55 8.84 0.76
N SER A 32 5.31 9.32 -0.45
CA SER A 32 4.11 8.99 -1.22
C SER A 32 4.00 7.48 -1.29
N ALA A 33 2.98 6.89 -0.66
CA ALA A 33 2.62 5.50 -0.86
C ALA A 33 2.15 5.37 -2.32
N LEU A 34 3.09 5.17 -3.24
CA LEU A 34 2.82 4.80 -4.60
C LEU A 34 2.17 3.42 -4.53
N ALA A 35 0.85 3.37 -4.77
CA ALA A 35 0.17 2.11 -4.97
C ALA A 35 0.83 1.44 -6.18
N ALA A 36 1.77 0.52 -5.92
CA ALA A 36 2.51 -0.18 -6.95
C ALA A 36 1.50 -0.99 -7.77
N LEU A 37 1.20 -0.50 -8.98
CA LEU A 37 0.54 -1.30 -9.98
C LEU A 37 1.45 -2.50 -10.24
N ALA A 38 0.92 -3.72 -10.11
CA ALA A 38 1.68 -4.92 -10.42
C ALA A 38 2.36 -4.76 -11.78
N SER A 39 3.68 -4.93 -11.80
CA SER A 39 4.50 -4.76 -13.00
C SER A 39 3.99 -5.70 -14.11
N PRO A 40 4.21 -5.37 -15.40
CA PRO A 40 3.79 -6.26 -16.48
C PRO A 40 4.37 -7.66 -16.35
N GLU A 41 5.60 -7.78 -15.81
CA GLU A 41 6.24 -9.07 -15.56
C GLU A 41 5.59 -9.82 -14.39
N GLN A 42 5.24 -9.14 -13.30
CA GLN A 42 4.48 -9.73 -12.19
C GLN A 42 3.11 -10.24 -12.64
N ARG A 43 2.44 -9.49 -13.53
CA ARG A 43 1.16 -9.92 -14.11
C ARG A 43 1.32 -11.20 -14.93
N LYS A 44 2.32 -11.25 -15.81
CA LYS A 44 2.62 -12.45 -16.62
C LYS A 44 2.90 -13.67 -15.75
N ALA A 45 3.66 -13.52 -14.66
CA ALA A 45 3.95 -14.60 -13.73
C ALA A 45 2.68 -15.17 -13.08
N CYS A 46 1.69 -14.32 -12.79
CA CYS A 46 0.43 -14.74 -12.18
C CYS A 46 -0.67 -15.13 -13.17
N THR A 47 -0.57 -14.77 -14.45
CA THR A 47 -1.53 -15.11 -15.51
C THR A 47 -1.97 -16.59 -15.50
N PRO A 48 -1.07 -17.60 -15.49
CA PRO A 48 -1.50 -19.01 -15.49
C PRO A 48 -2.30 -19.39 -14.25
N ASP A 49 -1.95 -18.82 -13.08
CA ASP A 49 -2.69 -19.06 -11.84
C ASP A 49 -4.06 -18.38 -11.86
N VAL A 50 -4.19 -17.18 -12.43
CA VAL A 50 -5.49 -16.50 -12.57
C VAL A 50 -6.46 -17.36 -13.37
N TYR A 51 -6.04 -17.90 -14.52
CA TYR A 51 -6.92 -18.73 -15.35
C TYR A 51 -7.28 -20.06 -14.69
N ARG A 52 -6.37 -20.65 -13.91
CA ARG A 52 -6.61 -21.94 -13.26
C ARG A 52 -7.43 -21.83 -11.97
N LEU A 53 -7.19 -20.77 -11.19
CA LEU A 53 -7.67 -20.62 -9.82
C LEU A 53 -8.78 -19.57 -9.69
N CYS A 54 -8.73 -18.50 -10.49
CA CYS A 54 -9.59 -17.32 -10.37
C CYS A 54 -10.29 -16.91 -11.68
N PRO A 55 -10.79 -17.84 -12.53
CA PRO A 55 -11.33 -17.47 -13.85
C PRO A 55 -12.57 -16.57 -13.76
N GLY A 56 -13.38 -16.70 -12.70
CA GLY A 56 -14.60 -15.90 -12.50
C GLY A 56 -14.35 -14.44 -12.08
N GLU A 57 -13.11 -14.08 -11.77
CA GLU A 57 -12.74 -12.73 -11.34
C GLU A 57 -12.26 -11.85 -12.51
N ILE A 58 -12.03 -12.44 -13.69
CA ILE A 58 -11.64 -11.74 -14.91
C ILE A 58 -12.83 -10.90 -15.41
N PRO A 59 -12.66 -9.62 -15.81
CA PRO A 59 -11.40 -8.88 -15.99
C PRO A 59 -11.01 -7.97 -14.80
N ASN A 60 -11.63 -8.13 -13.62
CA ASN A 60 -11.45 -7.22 -12.50
C ASN A 60 -10.13 -7.50 -11.76
N VAL A 61 -9.12 -6.66 -12.01
CA VAL A 61 -7.78 -6.78 -11.41
C VAL A 61 -7.84 -6.84 -9.88
N ARG A 62 -8.68 -6.01 -9.23
CA ARG A 62 -8.77 -6.00 -7.77
C ARG A 62 -9.35 -7.30 -7.23
N ALA A 63 -10.37 -7.83 -7.89
CA ALA A 63 -10.99 -9.10 -7.52
C ALA A 63 -10.02 -10.27 -7.76
N ILE A 64 -9.28 -10.26 -8.86
CA ILE A 64 -8.20 -11.21 -9.15
C ILE A 64 -7.13 -11.18 -8.06
N THR A 65 -6.60 -10.00 -7.69
CA THR A 65 -5.57 -9.89 -6.64
C THR A 65 -6.08 -10.43 -5.30
N ASN A 66 -7.34 -10.17 -4.96
CA ASN A 66 -7.96 -10.71 -3.76
C ASN A 66 -8.12 -12.23 -3.82
N CYS A 67 -8.51 -12.77 -4.97
CA CYS A 67 -8.63 -14.20 -5.19
C CYS A 67 -7.26 -14.91 -5.10
N LEU A 68 -6.24 -14.38 -5.75
CA LEU A 68 -4.86 -14.90 -5.67
C LEU A 68 -4.34 -14.85 -4.22
N ARG A 69 -4.64 -13.77 -3.47
CA ARG A 69 -4.29 -13.67 -2.04
C ARG A 69 -4.93 -14.77 -1.19
N ARG A 70 -6.20 -15.12 -1.47
CA ARG A 70 -6.88 -16.24 -0.80
C ARG A 70 -6.30 -17.59 -1.18
N GLN A 71 -5.81 -17.72 -2.42
CA GLN A 71 -5.27 -18.96 -2.97
C GLN A 71 -3.74 -19.05 -2.91
N LYS A 72 -3.09 -18.27 -2.02
CA LYS A 72 -1.61 -18.22 -1.86
C LYS A 72 -0.95 -19.59 -1.77
N ALA A 73 -1.58 -20.54 -1.08
CA ALA A 73 -1.07 -21.91 -0.92
C ALA A 73 -1.07 -22.74 -2.22
N SER A 74 -1.91 -22.38 -3.19
CA SER A 74 -2.07 -23.08 -4.47
C SER A 74 -1.44 -22.35 -5.65
N LEU A 75 -0.84 -21.17 -5.44
CA LEU A 75 -0.13 -20.42 -6.46
C LEU A 75 1.15 -21.14 -6.89
N SER A 76 1.54 -20.95 -8.16
CA SER A 76 2.88 -21.31 -8.64
C SER A 76 3.98 -20.55 -7.87
N GLU A 77 5.19 -21.12 -7.83
CA GLU A 77 6.37 -20.46 -7.25
C GLU A 77 6.56 -19.03 -7.79
N ALA A 78 6.40 -18.87 -9.11
CA ALA A 78 6.61 -17.60 -9.79
C ALA A 78 5.61 -16.53 -9.34
N CYS A 79 4.31 -16.86 -9.27
CA CYS A 79 3.30 -15.91 -8.79
C CYS A 79 3.41 -15.68 -7.27
N ARG A 80 3.78 -16.71 -6.49
CA ARG A 80 3.97 -16.56 -5.05
C ARG A 80 5.11 -15.60 -4.72
N ALA A 81 6.22 -15.67 -5.46
CA ALA A 81 7.34 -14.73 -5.31
C ALA A 81 6.94 -13.26 -5.52
N VAL A 82 5.88 -12.98 -6.30
CA VAL A 82 5.33 -11.62 -6.46
C VAL A 82 4.70 -11.09 -5.17
N PHE A 83 4.10 -11.97 -4.36
CA PHE A 83 3.45 -11.59 -3.10
C PHE A 83 4.39 -11.57 -1.89
N GLU A 84 5.61 -12.06 -2.06
CA GLU A 84 6.67 -12.08 -1.04
C GLU A 84 7.78 -11.05 -1.34
N GLN A 85 7.65 -10.28 -2.43
CA GLN A 85 8.42 -9.05 -2.72
C GLN A 85 7.91 -7.88 -1.88
#